data_AF-H3GCP9-F1
#
_entry.id   AF-H3GCP9-F1
#
_cell.length_a   1.000
_cell.length_b   1.000
_cell.length_c   1.000
_cell.angle_alpha   90.00
_cell.angle_beta   90.00
_cell.angle_gamma   90.00
#
_symmetry.space_group_name_H-M   'P 1'
#
loop_
_entity.id
_entity.type
_entity.pdbx_description
1 polymer ?
#
loop_
_entity_poly.entity_id
_entity_poly.type
_entity_poly.pdbx_seq_one_letter_code
_entity_poly.pdbx_strand_id
1 'polypeptide(L)'
;MRLSLKVLQIVDDHNVVMYRVIRNAQTQRAVQSVFLVSRFKVASGYMVLFRSVDRNRLRKLCQGGTVDLDDQGDCVGDNWLDMFTWTLFEDEPGNENAVVFSYGGIVYSTEAVNTHTWMLEILLLAMRWEAKVVRPPFMLGD
;
A
#
# COMPACT_ATOMS: atom_id res chain seq x y z
N MET A 1 -5.16 -12.82 2.86
CA MET A 1 -5.28 -11.76 1.83
C MET A 1 -4.24 -12.03 0.75
N ARG A 2 -4.51 -11.71 -0.54
CA ARG A 2 -3.51 -11.80 -1.61
C ARG A 2 -3.25 -10.39 -2.16
N LEU A 3 -2.01 -9.94 -2.02
CA LEU A 3 -1.52 -8.65 -2.51
C LEU A 3 -0.81 -8.85 -3.85
N SER A 4 -1.15 -8.04 -4.85
CA SER A 4 -0.41 -7.92 -6.10
C SER A 4 -0.02 -6.47 -6.30
N LEU A 5 1.23 -6.24 -6.68
CA LEU A 5 1.81 -4.92 -6.93
C LEU A 5 2.44 -4.89 -8.33
N LYS A 6 2.27 -3.78 -9.03
CA LYS A 6 2.89 -3.52 -10.32
C LYS A 6 3.40 -2.08 -10.36
N VAL A 7 4.66 -1.88 -10.75
CA VAL A 7 5.17 -0.55 -11.07
C VAL A 7 4.55 -0.11 -12.39
N LEU A 8 3.90 1.05 -12.40
CA LEU A 8 3.32 1.63 -13.61
C LEU A 8 4.27 2.62 -14.28
N GLN A 9 4.91 3.47 -13.48
CA GLN A 9 5.80 4.51 -13.96
C GLN A 9 6.84 4.85 -12.89
N ILE A 10 8.09 4.97 -13.30
CA ILE A 10 9.14 5.62 -12.50
C ILE A 10 9.15 7.09 -12.90
N VAL A 11 8.91 7.99 -11.94
CA VAL A 11 8.88 9.44 -12.20
C VAL A 11 10.30 10.00 -12.10
N ASP A 12 11.01 9.62 -11.03
CA ASP A 12 12.41 9.93 -10.76
C ASP A 12 12.99 8.93 -9.73
N ASP A 13 14.20 9.20 -9.23
CA ASP A 13 14.91 8.35 -8.24
C ASP A 13 14.21 8.21 -6.88
N HIS A 14 13.22 9.05 -6.59
CA HIS A 14 12.51 9.15 -5.32
C HIS A 14 11.02 8.86 -5.45
N ASN A 15 10.48 8.82 -6.67
CA ASN A 15 9.05 8.81 -6.93
C ASN A 15 8.67 7.70 -7.92
N VAL A 16 7.76 6.82 -7.51
CA VAL A 16 7.23 5.74 -8.35
C VAL A 16 5.72 5.65 -8.24
N VAL A 17 5.03 5.52 -9.37
CA VAL A 17 3.60 5.25 -9.43
C VAL A 17 3.40 3.74 -9.50
N MET A 18 2.59 3.21 -8.59
CA MET A 18 2.31 1.79 -8.47
C MET A 18 0.82 1.52 -8.56
N TYR A 19 0.50 0.37 -9.13
CA TYR A 19 -0.83 -0.24 -9.09
C TYR A 19 -0.83 -1.40 -8.10
N ARG A 20 -1.88 -1.49 -7.30
CA ARG A 20 -2.09 -2.55 -6.32
C ARG A 20 -3.46 -3.15 -6.48
N VAL A 21 -3.52 -4.48 -6.34
CA VAL A 21 -4.76 -5.22 -6.13
C VAL A 21 -4.65 -5.99 -4.82
N ILE A 22 -5.65 -5.82 -3.97
CA ILE A 22 -5.82 -6.56 -2.72
C ILE A 22 -7.03 -7.46 -2.90
N ARG A 23 -6.83 -8.78 -2.79
CA ARG A 23 -7.92 -9.76 -2.83
C ARG A 23 -8.16 -10.33 -1.44
N ASN A 24 -9.39 -10.23 -0.97
CA ASN A 24 -9.84 -10.89 0.24
C ASN A 24 -10.07 -12.38 -0.09
N ALA A 25 -9.37 -13.27 0.62
CA ALA A 25 -9.45 -14.70 0.35
C ALA A 25 -10.79 -15.31 0.78
N GLN A 26 -11.45 -14.72 1.77
CA GLN A 26 -12.71 -15.23 2.31
C GLN A 26 -13.90 -14.80 1.44
N THR A 27 -13.95 -13.52 1.06
CA THR A 27 -15.09 -12.97 0.30
C THR A 27 -14.90 -13.00 -1.22
N GLN A 28 -13.69 -13.34 -1.70
CA GLN A 28 -13.27 -13.24 -3.11
C GLN A 28 -13.38 -11.83 -3.72
N ARG A 29 -13.74 -10.82 -2.90
CA ARG A 29 -13.77 -9.43 -3.33
C ARG A 29 -12.36 -8.89 -3.47
N ALA A 30 -12.19 -8.03 -4.47
CA ALA A 30 -10.94 -7.33 -4.72
C ALA A 30 -11.15 -5.83 -4.58
N VAL A 31 -10.13 -5.14 -4.10
CA VAL A 31 -10.01 -3.68 -4.17
C VAL A 31 -8.70 -3.33 -4.84
N GLN A 32 -8.71 -2.24 -5.61
CA GLN A 32 -7.55 -1.77 -6.35
C GLN A 32 -7.21 -0.32 -6.03
N SER A 33 -5.95 0.05 -6.23
CA SER A 33 -5.50 1.43 -6.06
C SER A 33 -4.32 1.74 -6.97
N VAL A 34 -4.31 2.93 -7.54
CA VAL A 34 -3.11 3.56 -8.14
C VAL A 34 -2.63 4.62 -7.17
N PHE A 35 -1.37 4.57 -6.79
CA PHE A 35 -0.80 5.47 -5.78
C PHE A 35 0.64 5.81 -6.11
N LEU A 36 1.02 7.03 -5.74
CA LEU A 36 2.39 7.50 -5.74
C LEU A 36 3.08 7.02 -4.46
N VAL A 37 4.28 6.48 -4.62
CA VAL A 37 5.22 6.23 -3.54
C VAL A 37 6.35 7.23 -3.66
N SER A 38 6.57 8.01 -2.62
CA SER A 38 7.60 9.05 -2.58
C SER A 38 8.54 8.82 -1.39
N ARG A 39 9.85 8.81 -1.63
CA ARG A 39 10.88 8.68 -0.59
C ARG A 39 11.54 10.04 -0.33
N PHE A 40 11.56 10.46 0.94
CA PHE A 40 12.21 11.69 1.39
C PHE A 40 13.27 11.39 2.45
N LYS A 41 14.41 12.08 2.38
CA LYS A 41 15.34 12.16 3.51
C LYS A 41 14.79 13.18 4.50
N VAL A 42 14.72 12.81 5.77
CA VAL A 42 14.38 13.72 6.88
C VAL A 42 15.59 13.84 7.81
N ALA A 43 15.55 14.80 8.73
CA ALA A 43 16.67 15.08 9.64
C ALA A 43 17.10 13.83 10.43
N SER A 44 16.13 13.03 10.89
CA SER A 44 16.33 11.84 11.73
C SER A 44 16.40 10.52 10.96
N GLY A 45 16.33 10.51 9.62
CA GLY A 45 16.25 9.26 8.87
C GLY A 45 15.57 9.39 7.51
N TYR A 46 14.58 8.55 7.22
CA TYR A 46 13.86 8.52 5.94
C TYR A 46 12.36 8.34 6.11
N MET A 47 11.59 9.02 5.28
CA MET A 47 10.15 8.85 5.18
C MET A 47 9.78 8.29 3.81
N VAL A 48 8.83 7.35 3.77
CA VAL A 48 8.17 6.90 2.55
C VAL A 48 6.68 7.21 2.65
N LEU A 49 6.19 8.00 1.71
CA LEU A 49 4.79 8.42 1.62
C LEU A 49 4.08 7.59 0.55
N PHE A 50 2.84 7.19 0.84
CA PHE A 50 1.94 6.47 -0.05
C PHE A 50 0.68 7.30 -0.22
N ARG A 51 0.43 7.82 -1.42
CA ARG A 51 -0.74 8.65 -1.70
C ARG A 51 -1.47 8.16 -2.94
N SER A 52 -2.73 7.79 -2.80
CA SER A 52 -3.58 7.46 -3.94
C SER A 52 -3.68 8.62 -4.92
N VAL A 53 -3.64 8.29 -6.20
CA VAL A 53 -3.87 9.25 -7.29
C VAL A 53 -5.36 9.53 -7.37
N ASP A 54 -5.72 10.78 -7.61
CA ASP A 54 -7.11 11.17 -7.87
C ASP A 54 -7.66 10.38 -9.05
N ARG A 55 -8.64 9.51 -8.75
CA ARG A 55 -9.25 8.60 -9.72
C ARG A 55 -9.92 9.34 -10.86
N ASN A 56 -10.45 10.54 -10.62
CA ASN A 56 -11.12 11.33 -11.66
C ASN A 56 -10.14 11.76 -12.77
N ARG A 57 -8.84 11.69 -12.49
CA ARG A 57 -7.77 12.00 -13.45
C ARG A 57 -7.27 10.76 -14.22
N LEU A 58 -7.70 9.56 -13.81
CA LEU A 58 -7.35 8.32 -14.52
C LEU A 58 -8.32 8.11 -15.69
N ARG A 59 -7.77 7.66 -16.82
CA ARG A 59 -8.60 7.29 -17.98
C ARG A 59 -9.44 6.07 -17.60
N LYS A 60 -10.77 6.23 -17.57
CA LYS A 60 -11.69 5.12 -17.26
C LYS A 60 -11.71 4.15 -18.44
N LEU A 61 -11.21 2.94 -18.22
CA LEU A 61 -11.28 1.82 -19.14
C LEU A 61 -11.89 0.66 -18.35
N CYS A 62 -13.19 0.46 -18.51
CA CYS A 62 -13.87 -0.65 -17.86
C CYS A 62 -13.44 -1.99 -18.50
N GLN A 63 -13.40 -3.05 -17.69
CA GLN A 63 -13.07 -4.38 -18.20
C GLN A 63 -14.09 -4.79 -19.26
N GLY A 64 -13.61 -5.21 -20.44
CA GLY A 64 -14.47 -5.69 -21.54
C GLY A 64 -14.72 -4.69 -22.67
N GLY A 65 -14.23 -3.44 -22.57
CA GLY A 65 -14.39 -2.43 -23.63
C GLY A 65 -15.79 -1.83 -23.74
N THR A 66 -16.73 -2.27 -22.91
CA THR A 66 -18.03 -1.62 -22.68
C THR A 66 -17.92 -0.66 -21.51
N VAL A 67 -18.52 0.53 -21.66
CA VAL A 67 -18.54 1.58 -20.63
C VAL A 67 -19.78 1.36 -19.76
N ASP A 68 -19.81 0.25 -19.03
CA ASP A 68 -20.87 -0.01 -18.05
C ASP A 68 -20.51 0.72 -16.76
N LEU A 69 -21.03 1.95 -16.65
CA LEU A 69 -20.82 2.84 -15.51
C LEU A 69 -21.99 2.75 -14.53
N ASP A 70 -21.71 2.80 -13.24
CA ASP A 70 -22.70 3.02 -12.19
C ASP A 70 -23.15 4.50 -12.15
N ASP A 71 -24.07 4.82 -11.23
CA ASP A 71 -24.59 6.18 -11.03
C ASP A 71 -23.52 7.22 -10.67
N GLN A 72 -22.32 6.78 -10.27
CA GLN A 72 -21.16 7.63 -9.97
C GLN A 72 -20.19 7.75 -11.15
N GLY A 73 -20.55 7.16 -12.31
CA GLY A 73 -19.75 7.19 -13.52
C GLY A 73 -18.56 6.23 -13.46
N ASP A 74 -18.63 5.20 -12.62
CA ASP A 74 -17.55 4.26 -12.34
C ASP A 74 -17.86 2.87 -12.86
N CYS A 75 -16.84 2.14 -13.32
CA CYS A 75 -17.03 0.81 -13.88
C CYS A 75 -17.71 -0.11 -12.85
N VAL A 76 -18.84 -0.71 -13.23
CA VAL A 76 -19.61 -1.57 -12.33
C VAL A 76 -18.73 -2.71 -11.80
N GLY A 77 -18.59 -2.79 -10.47
CA GLY A 77 -17.78 -3.81 -9.78
C GLY A 77 -16.33 -3.42 -9.47
N ASP A 78 -15.86 -2.26 -9.92
CA ASP A 78 -14.53 -1.74 -9.57
C ASP A 78 -14.53 -1.13 -8.17
N ASN A 79 -14.08 -1.88 -7.16
CA ASN A 79 -13.82 -1.30 -5.84
C ASN A 79 -12.45 -0.62 -5.83
N TRP A 80 -12.44 0.68 -5.63
CA TRP A 80 -11.21 1.47 -5.50
C TRP A 80 -10.93 1.83 -4.04
N LEU A 81 -9.64 1.87 -3.70
CA LEU A 81 -9.17 2.30 -2.40
C LEU A 81 -8.47 3.66 -2.52
N ASP A 82 -8.95 4.63 -1.76
CA ASP A 82 -8.24 5.87 -1.48
C ASP A 82 -7.45 5.75 -0.17
N MET A 83 -6.20 6.19 -0.20
CA MET A 83 -5.31 6.13 0.95
C MET A 83 -4.30 7.26 0.95
N PHE A 84 -3.95 7.69 2.15
CA PHE A 84 -2.80 8.55 2.42
C PHE A 84 -2.09 8.01 3.65
N THR A 85 -0.98 7.29 3.46
CA THR A 85 -0.22 6.70 4.57
C THR A 85 1.26 6.98 4.42
N TRP A 86 1.99 6.81 5.51
CA TRP A 86 3.42 7.02 5.54
C TRP A 86 4.09 6.00 6.47
N THR A 87 5.35 5.70 6.16
CA THR A 87 6.28 5.00 7.03
C THR A 87 7.47 5.91 7.28
N LEU A 88 7.85 6.06 8.54
CA LEU A 88 9.00 6.82 8.98
C LEU A 88 9.99 5.87 9.64
N PHE A 89 11.25 5.97 9.20
CA PHE A 89 12.39 5.22 9.71
C PHE A 89 13.33 6.24 10.33
N GLU A 90 13.49 6.21 11.65
CA GLU A 90 14.35 7.13 12.39
C GLU A 90 15.50 6.38 13.05
N ASP A 91 16.67 7.00 13.09
CA ASP A 91 17.83 6.46 13.79
C ASP A 91 17.54 6.40 15.30
N GLU A 92 17.82 5.26 15.95
CA GLU A 92 17.62 5.10 17.39
C GLU A 92 18.73 5.83 18.18
N PRO A 93 18.41 6.78 19.07
CA PRO A 93 19.42 7.50 19.84
C PRO A 93 20.24 6.54 20.73
N GLY A 94 21.55 6.49 20.51
CA GLY A 94 22.45 5.65 21.29
C GLY A 94 22.58 4.20 20.78
N ASN A 95 21.98 3.86 19.63
CA ASN A 95 22.18 2.57 18.98
C ASN A 95 22.23 2.73 17.45
N GLU A 96 23.44 2.83 16.90
CA GLU A 96 23.70 3.00 15.46
C GLU A 96 23.23 1.82 14.59
N ASN A 97 22.91 0.67 15.20
CA ASN A 97 22.41 -0.52 14.52
C ASN A 97 20.89 -0.71 14.66
N ALA A 98 20.17 0.27 15.21
CA ALA A 98 18.73 0.20 15.38
C ALA A 98 18.01 1.39 14.73
N VAL A 99 16.78 1.13 14.30
CA VAL A 99 15.90 2.10 13.65
C VAL A 99 14.51 1.99 14.27
N VAL A 100 13.90 3.13 14.58
CA VAL A 100 12.50 3.22 14.99
C VAL A 100 11.64 3.24 13.74
N PHE A 101 10.70 2.30 13.66
CA PHE A 101 9.68 2.26 12.62
C PHE A 101 8.36 2.84 13.13
N SER A 102 7.93 3.94 12.51
CA SER A 102 6.62 4.54 12.73
C SER A 102 5.75 4.42 11.48
N TYR A 103 4.47 4.11 11.67
CA TYR A 103 3.47 4.04 10.60
C TYR A 103 2.28 4.92 10.95
N GLY A 104 1.77 5.67 9.99
CA GLY A 104 0.57 6.47 10.17
C GLY A 104 -0.16 6.82 8.89
N GLY A 105 -1.27 7.56 9.05
CA GLY A 105 -2.10 8.05 7.96
C GLY A 105 -3.55 7.60 8.03
N ILE A 106 -4.23 7.67 6.89
CA ILE A 106 -5.66 7.41 6.74
C ILE A 106 -5.86 6.43 5.58
N VAL A 107 -6.63 5.38 5.86
CA VAL A 107 -7.13 4.46 4.84
C VAL A 107 -8.63 4.34 5.04
N TYR A 108 -9.40 4.69 4.02
CA TYR A 108 -10.85 4.56 4.09
C TYR A 108 -11.23 3.08 3.97
N SER A 109 -12.05 2.60 4.92
CA SER A 109 -12.52 1.22 4.90
C SER A 109 -13.36 0.98 3.64
N THR A 110 -13.21 -0.21 3.06
CA THR A 110 -14.07 -0.70 1.97
C THR A 110 -14.71 -2.01 2.37
N GLU A 111 -15.73 -2.46 1.65
CA GLU A 111 -16.34 -3.77 1.92
C GLU A 111 -15.36 -4.94 1.70
N ALA A 112 -14.33 -4.76 0.85
CA ALA A 112 -13.31 -5.78 0.61
C ALA A 112 -12.22 -5.78 1.68
N VAL A 113 -11.91 -4.61 2.26
CA VAL A 113 -10.82 -4.44 3.23
C VAL A 113 -11.29 -3.51 4.35
N ASN A 114 -11.66 -4.12 5.47
CA ASN A 114 -12.05 -3.42 6.68
C ASN A 114 -10.83 -3.00 7.53
N THR A 115 -11.04 -2.14 8.52
CA THR A 115 -9.98 -1.64 9.41
C THR A 115 -9.18 -2.76 10.08
N HIS A 116 -9.85 -3.84 10.51
CA HIS A 116 -9.17 -4.99 11.14
C HIS A 116 -8.19 -5.66 10.18
N THR A 117 -8.60 -5.85 8.92
CA THR A 117 -7.73 -6.40 7.88
C THR A 117 -6.52 -5.49 7.66
N TRP A 118 -6.72 -4.17 7.60
CA TRP A 118 -5.62 -3.21 7.46
C TRP A 118 -4.62 -3.25 8.61
N MET A 119 -5.08 -3.34 9.86
CA MET A 119 -4.19 -3.43 11.02
C MET A 119 -3.32 -4.69 10.96
N LEU A 120 -3.90 -5.83 10.59
CA LEU A 120 -3.13 -7.07 10.38
C LEU A 120 -2.08 -6.90 9.28
N GLU A 121 -2.38 -6.19 8.21
CA GLU A 121 -1.41 -5.99 7.12
C GLU A 121 -0.28 -5.03 7.49
N ILE A 122 -0.55 -4.01 8.32
CA ILE A 122 0.51 -3.14 8.87
C ILE A 122 1.44 -3.96 9.76
N LEU A 123 0.89 -4.84 10.60
CA LEU A 123 1.68 -5.76 11.43
C LEU A 123 2.51 -6.72 10.57
N LEU A 124 1.90 -7.35 9.57
CA LEU A 124 2.59 -8.24 8.63
C LEU A 124 3.67 -7.51 7.83
N LEU A 125 3.45 -6.24 7.48
CA LEU A 125 4.46 -5.41 6.85
C LEU A 125 5.65 -5.23 7.78
N ALA A 126 5.44 -4.79 9.03
CA ALA A 126 6.49 -4.62 10.02
C ALA A 126 7.32 -5.91 10.21
N MET A 127 6.66 -7.06 10.36
CA MET A 127 7.35 -8.36 10.47
C MET A 127 8.16 -8.72 9.21
N ARG A 128 7.70 -8.35 8.01
CA ARG A 128 8.47 -8.56 6.77
C ARG A 128 9.70 -7.66 6.67
N TRP A 129 9.63 -6.43 7.20
CA TRP A 129 10.80 -5.56 7.30
C TRP A 129 11.82 -6.14 8.27
N GLU A 130 11.38 -6.52 9.46
CA GLU A 130 12.22 -7.19 10.46
C GLU A 130 12.88 -8.46 9.88
N ALA A 131 12.10 -9.31 9.22
CA ALA A 131 12.61 -10.54 8.62
C ALA A 131 13.67 -10.31 7.53
N LYS A 132 13.61 -9.18 6.81
CA LYS A 132 14.60 -8.80 5.79
C LYS A 132 15.89 -8.24 6.38
N VAL A 133 15.85 -7.65 7.58
CA VAL A 133 16.98 -6.97 8.20
C VAL A 133 17.70 -7.86 9.21
N VAL A 134 16.95 -8.60 10.03
CA VAL A 134 17.50 -9.37 11.17
C VAL A 134 17.68 -10.85 10.82
N ARG A 135 16.63 -11.48 10.31
CA ARG A 135 16.47 -12.85 9.75
C ARG A 135 14.99 -13.23 9.92
N PRO A 136 14.44 -14.22 9.20
CA PRO A 136 13.07 -14.68 9.45
C PRO A 136 12.88 -15.08 10.93
N PRO A 137 11.91 -14.51 11.67
CA PRO A 137 11.66 -14.87 13.06
C PRO A 137 11.12 -16.30 13.21
N PHE A 138 10.56 -16.85 12.13
CA PHE A 138 10.16 -18.25 12.04
C PHE A 138 10.93 -18.92 10.90
N MET A 139 11.83 -19.84 11.24
CA MET A 139 12.28 -20.87 10.32
C MET A 139 11.45 -22.12 10.62
N LEU A 140 10.86 -22.75 9.60
CA LEU A 140 10.52 -24.16 9.74
C LEU A 140 11.85 -24.87 9.99
N GLY A 141 11.98 -25.53 11.14
CA GLY A 141 13.14 -26.38 11.42
C GLY A 141 13.27 -27.43 10.31
N ASP A 142 14.51 -27.74 9.96
CA ASP A 142 14.86 -28.77 8.98
C ASP A 142 14.25 -30.14 9.35
#